data_AF-A0A8X6UXD1-F1
#
_entry.id   AF-A0A8X6UXD1-F1
#
_cell.length_a   1.000
_cell.length_b   1.000
_cell.length_c   1.000
_cell.angle_alpha   90.00
_cell.angle_beta   90.00
_cell.angle_gamma   90.00
#
_symmetry.space_group_name_H-M   'P 1'
#
loop_
_entity.id
_entity.type
_entity.pdbx_description
1 polymer ?
#
loop_
_entity_poly.entity_id
_entity_poly.type
_entity_poly.pdbx_seq_one_letter_code
_entity_poly.pdbx_strand_id
1 'polypeptide(L)'
;MVWGAIAYDSRSTLIVVRETLTGRRYVDDILRPHVGPFLNGLPGAIFQQDNARPHTARVAQDFLRHFQTLPWPARSPICPL
;
A
#
# COMPACT_ATOMS: atom_id res chain seq x y z
N MET A 1 -14.77 -3.59 -2.01
CA MET A 1 -13.92 -3.04 -0.91
C MET A 1 -13.49 -1.63 -1.28
N VAL A 2 -12.98 -0.85 -0.33
CA VAL A 2 -12.38 0.46 -0.61
C VAL A 2 -10.92 0.43 -0.18
N TRP A 3 -10.04 1.07 -0.94
CA TRP A 3 -8.63 1.26 -0.60
C TRP A 3 -8.31 2.74 -0.46
N GLY A 4 -7.45 3.10 0.47
CA GLY A 4 -6.95 4.46 0.64
C GLY A 4 -5.69 4.49 1.49
N ALA A 5 -4.92 5.56 1.35
CA ALA A 5 -3.80 5.88 2.20
C ALA A 5 -4.02 7.25 2.87
N ILE A 6 -3.48 7.38 4.08
CA ILE A 6 -3.46 8.62 4.84
C ILE A 6 -2.03 8.86 5.32
N ALA A 7 -1.66 10.12 5.40
CA ALA A 7 -0.44 10.61 6.04
C ALA A 7 -0.83 11.72 7.04
N TYR A 8 0.15 12.31 7.72
CA TYR A 8 -0.08 13.29 8.78
C TYR A 8 -0.92 14.50 8.31
N ASP A 9 -0.58 15.07 7.15
CA ASP A 9 -1.17 16.30 6.60
C ASP A 9 -1.94 16.09 5.29
N SER A 10 -2.04 14.85 4.83
CA SER A 10 -2.54 14.54 3.48
C SER A 10 -3.21 13.17 3.42
N ARG A 11 -3.98 12.96 2.35
CA ARG A 11 -4.69 11.69 2.08
C ARG A 11 -4.73 11.41 0.60
N SER A 12 -4.75 10.13 0.23
CA SER A 12 -5.04 9.72 -1.13
C SER A 12 -6.54 9.82 -1.43
N THR A 13 -6.90 9.79 -2.70
CA THR A 13 -8.26 9.47 -3.12
C THR A 13 -8.63 8.05 -2.66
N LEU A 14 -9.90 7.83 -2.32
CA LEU A 14 -10.44 6.50 -2.03
C LEU A 14 -10.75 5.76 -3.33
N ILE A 15 -10.26 4.54 -3.45
CA ILE A 15 -10.41 3.69 -4.62
C ILE A 15 -11.45 2.62 -4.32
N VAL A 16 -12.53 2.59 -5.11
CA VAL A 16 -13.53 1.52 -5.03
C VAL A 16 -13.05 0.32 -5.81
N VAL A 17 -12.71 -0.75 -5.10
CA VAL A 17 -12.31 -2.03 -5.70
C VAL A 17 -13.55 -2.91 -5.80
N ARG A 18 -13.99 -3.15 -7.04
CA ARG A 18 -15.23 -3.86 -7.36
C ARG A 18 -15.12 -5.38 -7.31
N GLU A 19 -13.92 -5.91 -7.45
CA GLU A 19 -13.64 -7.35 -7.54
C GLU A 19 -12.58 -7.78 -6.54
N THR A 20 -12.29 -9.08 -6.47
CA THR A 20 -11.23 -9.62 -5.61
C THR A 20 -9.88 -9.03 -6.01
N LEU A 21 -9.21 -8.39 -5.05
CA LEU A 21 -7.89 -7.82 -5.26
C LEU A 21 -6.84 -8.94 -5.31
N THR A 22 -6.19 -9.12 -6.46
CA THR A 22 -5.02 -10.01 -6.60
C THR A 22 -3.73 -9.21 -6.47
N GLY A 23 -2.58 -9.86 -6.27
CA GLY A 23 -1.30 -9.14 -6.20
C GLY A 23 -1.00 -8.32 -7.46
N ARG A 24 -1.35 -8.84 -8.64
CA ARG A 24 -1.15 -8.11 -9.91
C ARG A 24 -2.06 -6.88 -10.01
N ARG A 25 -3.34 -7.03 -9.67
CA ARG A 25 -4.30 -5.92 -9.64
C ARG A 25 -3.97 -4.91 -8.56
N TYR A 26 -3.42 -5.35 -7.43
CA TYR A 26 -2.92 -4.44 -6.42
C TYR A 26 -1.84 -3.52 -7.01
N VAL A 27 -0.94 -4.06 -7.83
CA VAL A 27 0.07 -3.23 -8.51
C VAL A 27 -0.55 -2.33 -9.57
N ASP A 28 -1.34 -2.89 -10.47
CA ASP A 28 -1.81 -2.19 -11.67
C ASP A 28 -2.95 -1.19 -11.37
N ASP A 29 -3.86 -1.54 -10.45
CA ASP A 29 -5.05 -0.75 -10.14
C ASP A 29 -4.84 0.19 -8.93
N ILE A 30 -3.85 -0.09 -8.07
CA ILE A 30 -3.65 0.66 -6.81
C ILE A 30 -2.24 1.24 -6.70
N LEU A 31 -1.20 0.41 -6.64
CA LEU A 31 0.15 0.88 -6.32
C LEU A 31 0.71 1.83 -7.37
N ARG A 32 0.71 1.43 -8.65
CA ARG A 32 1.28 2.24 -9.74
C ARG A 32 0.51 3.54 -9.99
N PRO A 33 -0.83 3.55 -10.12
CA PRO A 33 -1.56 4.77 -10.44
C PRO A 33 -1.78 5.72 -9.25
N HIS A 34 -1.78 5.21 -8.01
CA HIS A 34 -2.18 6.01 -6.85
C HIS A 34 -1.11 6.08 -5.75
N VAL A 35 -0.56 4.94 -5.33
CA VAL A 35 0.38 4.92 -4.18
C VAL A 35 1.74 5.47 -4.53
N GLY A 36 2.30 5.07 -5.68
CA GLY A 36 3.59 5.56 -6.16
C GLY A 36 3.63 7.08 -6.26
N PRO A 37 2.70 7.72 -6.99
CA PRO A 37 2.60 9.18 -7.05
C PRO A 37 2.39 9.84 -5.68
N PHE A 38 1.54 9.26 -4.83
CA PHE A 38 1.29 9.80 -3.48
C PHE A 38 2.55 9.78 -2.61
N LEU A 39 3.30 8.66 -2.59
CA LEU A 39 4.55 8.54 -1.85
C LEU A 39 5.67 9.41 -2.43
N ASN A 40 5.75 9.56 -3.76
CA ASN A 40 6.70 10.47 -4.39
C ASN A 40 6.44 11.94 -4.00
N GLY A 41 5.19 12.30 -3.68
CA GLY A 41 4.82 13.60 -3.15
C GLY A 41 5.12 13.79 -1.65
N LEU A 42 5.57 12.75 -0.95
CA LEU A 42 5.84 12.75 0.49
C LEU A 42 7.30 12.35 0.78
N PRO A 43 8.26 13.27 0.65
CA PRO A 43 9.68 12.97 0.88
C PRO A 43 9.92 12.41 2.28
N GLY A 44 10.61 11.27 2.37
CA GLY A 44 10.94 10.61 3.64
C GLY A 44 9.78 9.82 4.27
N ALA A 45 8.65 9.66 3.58
CA ALA A 45 7.56 8.83 4.08
C ALA A 45 7.93 7.35 4.10
N ILE A 46 7.47 6.65 5.15
CA ILE A 46 7.55 5.20 5.28
C ILE A 46 6.16 4.63 4.99
N PHE A 47 6.06 3.78 3.98
CA PHE A 47 4.80 3.17 3.60
C PHE A 47 4.48 1.96 4.50
N GLN A 48 3.30 1.98 5.11
CA GLN A 48 2.82 0.89 5.96
C GLN A 48 1.61 0.23 5.31
N GLN A 49 1.60 -1.11 5.31
CA GLN A 49 0.47 -1.94 4.88
C GLN A 49 0.47 -3.25 5.69
N ASP A 50 -0.68 -3.91 5.75
CA ASP A 50 -0.79 -5.22 6.39
C ASP A 50 -0.19 -6.35 5.52
N ASN A 51 -0.15 -7.56 6.06
CA ASN A 51 0.35 -8.75 5.38
C ASN A 51 -0.72 -9.50 4.57
N ALA A 52 -1.77 -8.83 4.08
CA ALA A 52 -2.76 -9.48 3.21
C ALA A 52 -2.07 -10.10 1.97
N ARG A 53 -2.59 -11.23 1.48
CA ARG A 53 -1.99 -11.97 0.35
C ARG A 53 -1.67 -11.12 -0.89
N PRO A 54 -2.49 -10.14 -1.30
CA PRO A 54 -2.15 -9.26 -2.43
C PRO A 54 -0.97 -8.34 -2.14
N HIS A 55 -0.79 -7.92 -0.89
CA HIS A 55 0.28 -7.02 -0.45
C HIS A 55 1.62 -7.74 -0.33
N THR A 56 1.61 -9.01 0.09
CA THR A 56 2.81 -9.85 0.20
C THR A 56 3.16 -10.59 -1.10
N ALA A 57 2.33 -10.48 -2.14
CA ALA A 57 2.62 -11.05 -3.44
C ALA A 57 3.93 -10.48 -4.01
N ARG A 58 4.74 -11.34 -4.64
CA ARG A 58 6.06 -10.96 -5.18
C ARG A 58 6.00 -9.72 -6.07
N VAL A 59 5.01 -9.63 -6.96
CA VAL A 59 4.85 -8.48 -7.87
C VAL A 59 4.60 -7.16 -7.12
N ALA A 60 3.91 -7.20 -5.97
CA ALA A 60 3.66 -6.03 -5.14
C ALA A 60 4.92 -5.63 -4.36
N GLN A 61 5.62 -6.60 -3.79
CA GLN A 61 6.91 -6.39 -3.13
C GLN A 61 7.94 -5.84 -4.13
N ASP A 62 7.97 -6.36 -5.34
CA ASP A 62 8.87 -5.93 -6.41
C ASP A 62 8.69 -4.44 -6.74
N PHE A 63 7.45 -3.97 -6.81
CA PHE A 63 7.13 -2.55 -6.98
C PHE A 63 7.61 -1.72 -5.78
N LEU A 64 7.29 -2.18 -4.57
CA LEU A 64 7.56 -1.46 -3.33
C LEU A 64 9.03 -1.40 -2.92
N ARG A 65 9.91 -2.21 -3.53
CA ARG A 65 11.37 -2.14 -3.29
C ARG A 65 12.00 -0.76 -3.50
N HIS A 66 11.34 0.12 -4.24
CA HIS A 66 11.81 1.49 -4.50
C HIS A 66 11.37 2.49 -3.41
N PHE A 67 10.54 2.06 -2.46
CA PHE A 67 10.01 2.87 -1.37
C PHE A 67 10.46 2.30 -0.03
N GLN A 68 10.54 3.15 0.99
CA GLN A 68 10.72 2.67 2.36
C GLN A 68 9.41 2.07 2.86
N THR A 69 9.44 0.84 3.36
CA THR A 69 8.27 0.14 3.89
C THR A 69 8.48 -0.25 5.35
N LEU A 70 7.47 -0.07 6.19
CA LEU A 70 7.49 -0.53 7.57
C LEU A 70 7.15 -2.04 7.63
N PRO A 71 8.01 -2.90 8.20
CA PRO A 71 7.66 -4.30 8.43
C PRO A 71 6.45 -4.40 9.35
N TRP A 72 5.47 -5.20 8.97
CA TRP A 72 4.27 -5.42 9.78
C TRP A 72 4.26 -6.85 10.32
N PRO A 73 3.97 -7.09 11.61
CA PRO A 73 3.85 -8.45 12.12
C PRO A 73 2.57 -9.13 11.63
N ALA A 74 2.65 -10.44 11.39
CA ALA A 74 1.47 -11.22 11.01
C ALA A 74 0.42 -11.19 12.12
N ARG A 75 -0.86 -11.13 11.73
CA ARG A 75 -2.03 -11.16 12.64
C ARG A 75 -2.04 -10.08 13.74
N SER A 76 -1.31 -8.99 13.52
CA SER A 76 -1.31 -7.85 14.43
C SER A 76 -2.18 -6.75 13.82
N PRO A 77 -3.41 -6.52 14.31
CA PRO A 77 -4.27 -5.48 13.78
C PRO A 77 -3.84 -4.07 14.25
N ILE A 78 -3.04 -3.99 15.31
CA ILE A 78 -2.53 -2.74 15.91
C ILE A 78 -1.02 -2.67 15.66
N CYS A 79 -0.53 -1.46 15.41
CA CYS A 79 0.89 -1.17 15.22
C CYS A 79 1.70 -1.60 16.44
N PRO A 80 2.77 -2.40 16.29
CA PRO A 80 3.75 -2.53 17.35
C PRO A 80 4.49 -1.20 17.49
N LEU A 81 4.23 -0.48 18.58
CA LEU A 81 5.09 0.63 19.03
C LEU A 81 6.22 0.05 19.88
#